data_AF-A0A2R5LCB6-F1
#
_entry.id   AF-A0A2R5LCB6-F1
#
_cell.length_a   1.000
_cell.length_b   1.000
_cell.length_c   1.000
_cell.angle_alpha   90.00
_cell.angle_beta   90.00
_cell.angle_gamma   90.00
#
_symmetry.space_group_name_H-M   'P 1'
#
loop_
_entity.id
_entity.type
_entity.pdbx_description
1 polymer ?
#
loop_
_entity_poly.entity_id
_entity_poly.type
_entity_poly.pdbx_seq_one_letter_code
_entity_poly.pdbx_strand_id
1 'polypeptide(L)'
;RTRVRFGLPLSAEYIVLECIHKGQKFHEEILLVPILKSEVEDRCEKAAENLDPSVERLNVVILGLDSVSRLNSLRHLKETRRYLEENFDPIELLGYNKLGDNSFPNQVPLLTGRLDKEVMASSPDRFFDNQSFVWKTYADLGYRTLFMEESPRYGLFNYLNKGFHTIPTDYYTRPAILAIDSSRDKRFVGMGQPCVGAKPQTVMYLDYTLSLLSLLGDRSYFTYTWISDVTHDDLNSAGYADIPFRRMFENLDEAGVMNSSLVIFLSDHGMRYGPLRTTLMGKYEDRLPFCFMMFPASFKAKHPEAMKNLRINQHRLTTHFDVHATLVELATLQLPNATYTTKHGTSLLHEIPEDRTCEDASITPHWCCCHESGSLPTKSKLSKRLAIFLVGTINKWLSDQAPGKCKALRLKSITDVRKVLGGDSADVDYYWVTITTLPGNAILEGTVGVNETGTYFVDRVSRLNWYGGQSNCVSIHALELYCYCKR
;
A
#
# COMPACT_ATOMS: atom_id res chain seq x y z
N ARG A 1 -31.07 -6.80 19.69
CA ARG A 1 -31.35 -5.35 19.60
C ARG A 1 -31.36 -4.79 21.02
N THR A 2 -30.46 -3.86 21.33
CA THR A 2 -30.35 -3.22 22.65
C THR A 2 -30.87 -1.79 22.52
N ARG A 3 -31.73 -1.34 23.45
CA ARG A 3 -32.22 0.04 23.43
C ARG A 3 -31.12 0.97 23.95
N VAL A 4 -30.59 1.81 23.06
CA VAL A 4 -29.62 2.86 23.42
C VAL A 4 -30.31 3.91 24.30
N ARG A 5 -29.63 4.38 25.33
CA ARG A 5 -30.12 5.41 26.25
C ARG A 5 -29.22 6.64 26.13
N PHE A 6 -29.84 7.81 25.96
CA PHE A 6 -29.09 9.07 25.95
C PHE A 6 -28.32 9.28 27.25
N GLY A 7 -27.09 9.77 27.15
CA GLY A 7 -26.21 10.04 28.29
C GLY A 7 -25.49 8.80 28.85
N LEU A 8 -25.71 7.61 28.30
CA LEU A 8 -24.95 6.41 28.67
C LEU A 8 -23.95 6.03 27.58
N PRO A 9 -22.70 5.64 27.94
CA PRO A 9 -21.71 5.16 26.98
C PRO A 9 -22.20 3.93 26.22
N LEU A 10 -21.77 3.82 24.97
CA LEU A 10 -21.98 2.64 24.16
C LEU A 10 -21.02 1.52 24.60
N SER A 11 -21.53 0.30 24.68
CA SER A 11 -20.75 -0.88 25.11
C SER A 11 -20.28 -1.76 23.95
N ALA A 12 -20.57 -1.35 22.71
CA ALA A 12 -20.19 -2.06 21.51
C ALA A 12 -19.49 -1.12 20.55
N GLU A 13 -18.46 -1.63 19.88
CA GLU A 13 -17.60 -0.83 19.01
C GLU A 13 -18.26 -0.51 17.66
N TYR A 14 -19.02 -1.47 17.12
CA TYR A 14 -19.69 -1.36 15.84
C TYR A 14 -21.18 -1.57 16.03
N ILE A 15 -21.97 -0.55 15.71
CA ILE A 15 -23.41 -0.53 16.01
C ILE A 15 -24.20 -0.15 14.77
N VAL A 16 -25.26 -0.91 14.47
CA VAL A 16 -26.33 -0.46 13.58
C VAL A 16 -27.41 0.18 14.44
N LEU A 17 -27.52 1.51 14.38
CA LEU A 17 -28.53 2.30 15.07
C LEU A 17 -29.80 2.35 14.24
N GLU A 18 -30.94 2.00 14.81
CA GLU A 18 -32.25 2.16 14.18
C GLU A 18 -33.16 3.05 15.04
N CYS A 19 -33.75 4.09 14.45
CA CYS A 19 -34.78 4.89 15.10
C CYS A 19 -36.17 4.52 14.56
N ILE A 20 -37.07 4.17 15.48
CA ILE A 20 -38.42 3.67 15.17
C ILE A 20 -39.44 4.56 15.87
N HIS A 21 -40.40 5.09 15.11
CA HIS A 21 -41.55 5.85 15.63
C HIS A 21 -42.85 5.17 15.20
N LYS A 22 -43.75 4.90 16.16
CA LYS A 22 -45.05 4.23 15.92
C LYS A 22 -44.93 2.92 15.10
N GLY A 23 -43.88 2.14 15.36
CA GLY A 23 -43.63 0.88 14.66
C GLY A 23 -42.99 1.00 13.27
N GLN A 24 -42.76 2.21 12.77
CA GLN A 24 -42.06 2.45 11.50
C GLN A 24 -40.63 2.92 11.73
N LYS A 25 -39.66 2.23 11.11
CA LYS A 25 -38.26 2.68 11.07
C LYS A 25 -38.16 3.91 10.16
N PHE A 26 -37.64 5.01 10.68
CA PHE A 26 -37.46 6.26 9.92
C PHE A 26 -35.99 6.65 9.75
N HIS A 27 -35.08 6.04 10.49
CA HIS A 27 -33.65 6.28 10.38
C HIS A 27 -32.85 5.01 10.71
N GLU A 28 -31.78 4.79 9.97
CA GLU A 28 -30.76 3.77 10.19
C GLU A 28 -29.40 4.41 9.97
N GLU A 29 -28.44 4.15 10.85
CA GLU A 29 -27.06 4.60 10.70
C GLU A 29 -26.10 3.53 11.22
N ILE A 30 -24.98 3.35 10.54
CA ILE A 30 -23.88 2.51 11.02
C ILE A 30 -22.90 3.42 11.76
N LEU A 31 -22.70 3.14 13.04
CA LEU A 31 -21.79 3.87 13.92
C LEU A 31 -20.56 3.01 14.19
N LEU A 32 -19.39 3.61 13.94
CA LEU A 32 -18.09 3.08 14.34
C LEU A 32 -17.62 3.91 15.53
N VAL A 33 -17.66 3.33 16.73
CA VAL A 33 -17.37 4.02 17.98
C VAL A 33 -16.30 3.24 18.73
N PRO A 34 -15.03 3.70 18.72
CA PRO A 34 -14.00 2.99 19.45
C PRO A 34 -14.32 2.98 20.95
N ILE A 35 -14.04 1.85 21.60
CA ILE A 35 -14.18 1.68 23.04
C ILE A 35 -12.87 1.14 23.62
N LEU A 36 -12.58 1.46 24.87
CA LEU A 36 -11.50 0.80 25.59
C LEU A 36 -11.91 -0.65 25.88
N LYS A 37 -10.98 -1.59 25.63
CA LYS A 37 -11.21 -3.02 25.84
C LYS A 37 -10.38 -3.46 27.04
N SER A 38 -11.02 -3.93 28.10
CA SER A 38 -10.33 -4.30 29.35
C SER A 38 -9.20 -5.30 29.11
N GLU A 39 -9.42 -6.30 28.26
CA GLU A 39 -8.41 -7.31 27.92
C GLU A 39 -7.17 -6.72 27.23
N VAL A 40 -7.36 -5.64 26.45
CA VAL A 40 -6.26 -4.91 25.79
C VAL A 40 -5.50 -4.07 26.80
N GLU A 41 -6.21 -3.37 27.69
CA GLU A 41 -5.56 -2.60 28.75
C GLU A 41 -4.75 -3.51 29.68
N ASP A 42 -5.31 -4.64 30.12
CA ASP A 42 -4.63 -5.63 30.96
C ASP A 42 -3.36 -6.20 30.27
N ARG A 43 -3.42 -6.45 28.96
CA ARG A 43 -2.27 -6.90 28.16
C ARG A 43 -1.19 -5.82 28.11
N CYS A 44 -1.57 -4.58 27.83
CA CYS A 44 -0.67 -3.45 27.74
C CYS A 44 0.00 -3.12 29.08
N GLU A 45 -0.72 -3.21 30.20
CA GLU A 45 -0.19 -3.00 31.54
C GLU A 45 0.87 -4.06 31.90
N LYS A 46 0.59 -5.34 31.67
CA LYS A 46 1.56 -6.44 31.89
C LYS A 46 2.81 -6.32 31.02
N ALA A 47 2.65 -5.87 29.77
CA ALA A 47 3.78 -5.62 28.90
C ALA A 47 4.63 -4.45 29.43
N ALA A 48 3.98 -3.38 29.91
CA ALA A 48 4.66 -2.19 30.45
C ALA A 48 5.49 -2.49 31.71
N GLU A 49 5.09 -3.45 32.55
CA GLU A 49 5.87 -3.89 33.72
C GLU A 49 7.26 -4.42 33.37
N ASN A 50 7.43 -4.95 32.15
CA ASN A 50 8.68 -5.55 31.68
C ASN A 50 9.53 -4.60 30.84
N LEU A 51 9.06 -3.38 30.60
CA LEU A 51 9.78 -2.39 29.79
C LEU A 51 10.82 -1.64 30.63
N ASP A 52 11.98 -1.40 30.04
CA ASP A 52 12.96 -0.47 30.58
C ASP A 52 12.42 0.97 30.48
N PRO A 53 12.21 1.68 31.60
CA PRO A 53 11.70 3.06 31.59
C PRO A 53 12.60 4.06 30.86
N SER A 54 13.86 3.71 30.60
CA SER A 54 14.80 4.54 29.84
C SER A 54 14.57 4.48 28.32
N VAL A 55 13.86 3.46 27.83
CA VAL A 55 13.53 3.31 26.42
C VAL A 55 12.43 4.30 26.05
N GLU A 56 12.77 5.22 25.15
CA GLU A 56 11.81 6.18 24.62
C GLU A 56 10.73 5.46 23.80
N ARG A 57 9.48 5.83 24.02
CA ARG A 57 8.33 5.28 23.32
C ARG A 57 7.76 6.31 22.38
N LEU A 58 7.78 6.02 21.10
CA LEU A 58 7.17 6.85 20.07
C LEU A 58 5.89 6.18 19.55
N ASN A 59 4.79 6.92 19.56
CA ASN A 59 3.55 6.48 18.91
C ASN A 59 3.71 6.49 17.40
N VAL A 60 3.03 5.56 16.71
CA VAL A 60 3.08 5.47 15.25
C VAL A 60 1.67 5.48 14.67
N VAL A 61 1.45 6.38 13.71
CA VAL A 61 0.20 6.48 12.93
C VAL A 61 0.53 6.38 11.46
N ILE A 62 0.09 5.31 10.82
CA ILE A 62 0.22 5.10 9.37
C ILE A 62 -1.14 5.38 8.73
N LEU A 63 -1.17 6.41 7.89
CA LEU A 63 -2.29 6.73 7.01
C LEU A 63 -1.89 6.42 5.56
N GLY A 64 -2.56 5.46 4.97
CA GLY A 64 -2.35 5.03 3.59
C GLY A 64 -3.40 5.57 2.65
N LEU A 65 -2.98 5.95 1.45
CA LEU A 65 -3.86 6.27 0.33
C LEU A 65 -3.40 5.52 -0.93
N ASP A 66 -4.14 4.49 -1.30
CA ASP A 66 -3.79 3.56 -2.38
C ASP A 66 -3.69 4.24 -3.76
N SER A 67 -2.83 3.72 -4.64
CA SER A 67 -2.80 4.07 -6.06
C SER A 67 -2.44 5.54 -6.40
N VAL A 68 -1.80 6.27 -5.49
CA VAL A 68 -1.40 7.68 -5.70
C VAL A 68 0.11 7.83 -5.87
N SER A 69 0.53 8.27 -7.05
CA SER A 69 1.93 8.63 -7.32
C SER A 69 2.31 9.94 -6.64
N ARG A 70 3.62 10.20 -6.48
CA ARG A 70 4.10 11.52 -6.03
C ARG A 70 3.60 12.64 -6.93
N LEU A 71 3.70 12.49 -8.26
CA LEU A 71 3.24 13.51 -9.20
C LEU A 71 1.72 13.68 -9.18
N ASN A 72 0.97 12.60 -8.95
CA ASN A 72 -0.47 12.65 -8.79
C ASN A 72 -0.87 13.42 -7.52
N SER A 73 -0.18 13.17 -6.40
CA SER A 73 -0.40 13.91 -5.15
C SER A 73 -0.16 15.42 -5.31
N LEU A 74 0.84 15.83 -6.09
CA LEU A 74 1.09 17.26 -6.40
C LEU A 74 -0.06 17.90 -7.19
N ARG A 75 -0.78 17.12 -7.99
CA ARG A 75 -1.91 17.62 -8.78
C ARG A 75 -3.23 17.59 -8.03
N HIS A 76 -3.43 16.59 -7.18
CA HIS A 76 -4.74 16.25 -6.63
C HIS A 76 -4.86 16.42 -5.11
N LEU A 77 -3.77 16.43 -4.36
CA LEU A 77 -3.77 16.59 -2.89
C LEU A 77 -3.17 17.94 -2.49
N LYS A 78 -3.53 19.02 -3.20
CA LYS A 78 -2.84 20.31 -3.07
C LYS A 78 -3.01 20.91 -1.68
N GLU A 79 -4.23 20.87 -1.15
CA GLU A 79 -4.53 21.49 0.14
C GLU A 79 -3.96 20.66 1.30
N THR A 80 -4.01 19.33 1.18
CA THR A 80 -3.38 18.41 2.13
C THR A 80 -1.88 18.64 2.17
N ARG A 81 -1.20 18.58 1.01
CA ARG A 81 0.26 18.74 0.93
C ARG A 81 0.71 20.09 1.45
N ARG A 82 0.03 21.17 1.05
CA ARG A 82 0.31 22.52 1.53
C ARG A 82 0.19 22.61 3.05
N TYR A 83 -0.89 22.06 3.63
CA TYR A 83 -1.05 22.03 5.08
C TYR A 83 0.09 21.26 5.77
N LEU A 84 0.48 20.10 5.23
CA LEU A 84 1.58 19.32 5.80
C LEU A 84 2.92 20.08 5.75
N GLU A 85 3.25 20.65 4.59
CA GLU A 85 4.48 21.40 4.34
C GLU A 85 4.57 22.67 5.19
N GLU A 86 3.47 23.41 5.36
CA GLU A 86 3.41 24.65 6.14
C GLU A 86 3.47 24.42 7.66
N ASN A 87 2.98 23.28 8.18
CA ASN A 87 2.77 23.10 9.62
C ASN A 87 3.69 22.07 10.29
N PHE A 88 4.21 21.07 9.58
CA PHE A 88 4.91 19.94 10.23
C PHE A 88 6.36 19.71 9.78
N ASP A 89 6.85 20.47 8.80
CA ASP A 89 8.19 20.30 8.23
C ASP A 89 8.47 18.81 7.90
N PRO A 90 7.65 18.19 7.02
CA PRO A 90 7.66 16.75 6.79
C PRO A 90 8.94 16.32 6.06
N ILE A 91 9.33 15.06 6.24
CA ILE A 91 10.35 14.38 5.42
C ILE A 91 9.60 13.73 4.25
N GLU A 92 9.70 14.29 3.04
CA GLU A 92 9.17 13.65 1.82
C GLU A 92 10.26 12.77 1.18
N LEU A 93 10.01 11.46 1.07
CA LEU A 93 10.92 10.54 0.39
C LEU A 93 10.71 10.65 -1.13
N LEU A 94 11.58 11.40 -1.81
CA LEU A 94 11.40 11.75 -3.23
C LEU A 94 11.73 10.60 -4.17
N GLY A 95 12.62 9.70 -3.74
CA GLY A 95 13.01 8.48 -4.44
C GLY A 95 12.28 7.23 -3.93
N TYR A 96 11.11 7.37 -3.31
CA TYR A 96 10.34 6.25 -2.76
C TYR A 96 9.78 5.37 -3.87
N ASN A 97 10.27 4.14 -4.00
CA ASN A 97 9.99 3.25 -5.11
C ASN A 97 9.21 2.01 -4.66
N LYS A 98 8.22 1.61 -5.48
CA LYS A 98 7.46 0.37 -5.30
C LYS A 98 8.33 -0.86 -5.54
N LEU A 99 7.90 -2.01 -5.05
CA LEU A 99 8.58 -3.30 -5.13
C LEU A 99 7.84 -4.32 -6.01
N GLY A 100 6.54 -4.13 -6.26
CA GLY A 100 5.75 -5.06 -7.06
C GLY A 100 4.46 -4.46 -7.60
N ASP A 101 3.72 -5.21 -8.43
CA ASP A 101 2.66 -4.65 -9.28
C ASP A 101 1.54 -3.95 -8.51
N ASN A 102 0.88 -4.62 -7.57
CA ASN A 102 -0.30 -4.12 -6.85
C ASN A 102 -0.01 -3.95 -5.36
N SER A 103 -1.06 -3.77 -4.55
CA SER A 103 -0.92 -3.47 -3.14
C SER A 103 -0.17 -4.52 -2.32
N PHE A 104 -0.43 -5.81 -2.59
CA PHE A 104 0.17 -6.92 -1.83
C PHE A 104 1.70 -6.92 -1.78
N PRO A 105 2.44 -6.93 -2.91
CA PRO A 105 3.90 -6.92 -2.91
C PRO A 105 4.54 -5.60 -2.49
N ASN A 106 3.76 -4.55 -2.17
CA ASN A 106 4.29 -3.29 -1.66
C ASN A 106 4.03 -3.15 -0.15
N GLN A 107 2.80 -3.42 0.28
CA GLN A 107 2.41 -3.29 1.69
C GLN A 107 2.93 -4.47 2.54
N VAL A 108 3.10 -5.67 1.98
CA VAL A 108 3.69 -6.80 2.73
C VAL A 108 5.14 -6.49 3.17
N PRO A 109 6.04 -5.99 2.30
CA PRO A 109 7.34 -5.45 2.69
C PRO A 109 7.28 -4.41 3.82
N LEU A 110 6.36 -3.44 3.73
CA LEU A 110 6.17 -2.43 4.77
C LEU A 110 5.79 -3.05 6.13
N LEU A 111 4.91 -4.05 6.11
CA LEU A 111 4.32 -4.62 7.31
C LEU A 111 5.15 -5.76 7.92
N THR A 112 6.00 -6.43 7.14
CA THR A 112 6.72 -7.65 7.58
C THR A 112 8.22 -7.63 7.32
N GLY A 113 8.72 -6.68 6.52
CA GLY A 113 10.11 -6.66 6.10
C GLY A 113 10.49 -7.81 5.17
N ARG A 114 9.50 -8.52 4.60
CA ARG A 114 9.68 -9.71 3.74
C ARG A 114 9.03 -9.52 2.38
N LEU A 115 9.51 -10.27 1.39
CA LEU A 115 8.91 -10.30 0.05
C LEU A 115 7.55 -11.00 0.08
N ASP A 116 6.64 -10.62 -0.83
CA ASP A 116 5.33 -11.27 -1.00
C ASP A 116 5.48 -12.78 -1.22
N LYS A 117 6.43 -13.19 -2.06
CA LYS A 117 6.71 -14.59 -2.36
C LYS A 117 7.16 -15.37 -1.12
N GLU A 118 7.95 -14.74 -0.24
CA GLU A 118 8.41 -15.35 1.02
C GLU A 118 7.26 -15.54 2.00
N VAL A 119 6.38 -14.53 2.12
CA VAL A 119 5.20 -14.56 3.00
C VAL A 119 4.18 -15.59 2.51
N MET A 120 3.93 -15.65 1.19
CA MET A 120 3.05 -16.65 0.59
C MET A 120 3.61 -18.06 0.74
N ALA A 121 4.92 -18.26 0.56
CA ALA A 121 5.55 -19.56 0.73
C ALA A 121 5.46 -20.07 2.18
N SER A 122 5.55 -19.18 3.17
CA SER A 122 5.33 -19.54 4.58
C SER A 122 3.85 -19.55 4.99
N SER A 123 2.90 -19.27 4.10
CA SER A 123 1.44 -19.26 4.37
C SER A 123 0.68 -20.23 3.44
N PRO A 124 1.01 -21.53 3.42
CA PRO A 124 0.46 -22.48 2.44
C PRO A 124 -1.05 -22.71 2.57
N ASP A 125 -1.62 -22.50 3.75
CA ASP A 125 -3.05 -22.59 4.03
C ASP A 125 -3.84 -21.32 3.64
N ARG A 126 -3.11 -20.26 3.23
CA ARG A 126 -3.58 -18.91 2.87
C ARG A 126 -4.11 -18.08 4.02
N PHE A 127 -3.72 -18.41 5.25
CA PHE A 127 -3.88 -17.56 6.41
C PHE A 127 -2.55 -16.92 6.80
N PHE A 128 -2.58 -15.71 7.35
CA PHE A 128 -1.38 -14.94 7.64
C PHE A 128 -1.08 -14.78 9.14
N ASP A 129 -1.80 -15.50 9.99
CA ASP A 129 -1.63 -15.47 11.45
C ASP A 129 -0.20 -15.78 11.92
N ASN A 130 0.56 -16.56 11.16
CA ASN A 130 1.93 -16.97 11.48
C ASN A 130 3.00 -15.93 11.10
N GLN A 131 2.63 -14.82 10.46
CA GLN A 131 3.60 -13.82 10.04
C GLN A 131 3.95 -12.86 11.19
N SER A 132 5.20 -12.43 11.21
CA SER A 132 5.74 -11.44 12.14
C SER A 132 5.49 -10.02 11.62
N PHE A 133 4.25 -9.55 11.76
CA PHE A 133 3.91 -8.18 11.39
C PHE A 133 4.47 -7.17 12.38
N VAL A 134 4.82 -5.99 11.88
CA VAL A 134 5.35 -4.88 12.69
C VAL A 134 4.39 -4.49 13.81
N TRP A 135 3.06 -4.53 13.59
CA TRP A 135 2.10 -4.27 14.66
C TRP A 135 2.17 -5.30 15.78
N LYS A 136 2.58 -6.55 15.52
CA LYS A 136 2.80 -7.54 16.59
C LYS A 136 4.01 -7.17 17.43
N THR A 137 5.09 -6.70 16.81
CA THR A 137 6.26 -6.16 17.52
C THR A 137 5.84 -5.04 18.48
N TYR A 138 5.04 -4.09 18.00
CA TYR A 138 4.51 -3.02 18.85
C TYR A 138 3.54 -3.54 19.92
N ALA A 139 2.68 -4.50 19.58
CA ALA A 139 1.77 -5.13 20.53
C ALA A 139 2.53 -5.79 21.68
N ASP A 140 3.59 -6.56 21.40
CA ASP A 140 4.42 -7.23 22.40
C ASP A 140 5.08 -6.22 23.37
N LEU A 141 5.31 -4.99 22.92
CA LEU A 141 5.79 -3.86 23.71
C LEU A 141 4.67 -3.08 24.42
N GLY A 142 3.45 -3.62 24.47
CA GLY A 142 2.31 -3.00 25.15
C GLY A 142 1.71 -1.81 24.42
N TYR A 143 1.90 -1.70 23.10
CA TYR A 143 1.14 -0.74 22.29
C TYR A 143 -0.24 -1.28 21.93
N ARG A 144 -1.19 -0.36 21.80
CA ARG A 144 -2.52 -0.63 21.26
C ARG A 144 -2.47 -0.56 19.74
N THR A 145 -3.07 -1.54 19.09
CA THR A 145 -2.89 -1.77 17.65
C THR A 145 -4.18 -1.62 16.87
N LEU A 146 -4.12 -0.90 15.74
CA LEU A 146 -5.19 -0.83 14.75
C LEU A 146 -4.69 -1.38 13.41
N PHE A 147 -5.48 -2.27 12.80
CA PHE A 147 -5.39 -2.61 11.39
C PHE A 147 -6.76 -2.36 10.74
N MET A 148 -6.80 -1.40 9.82
CA MET A 148 -7.99 -1.06 9.05
C MET A 148 -7.67 -0.95 7.57
N GLU A 149 -8.41 -1.69 6.74
CA GLU A 149 -8.43 -1.58 5.29
C GLU A 149 -9.90 -1.59 4.83
N GLU A 150 -10.26 -0.72 3.89
CA GLU A 150 -11.68 -0.49 3.57
C GLU A 150 -12.29 -1.37 2.47
N SER A 151 -11.49 -2.20 1.78
CA SER A 151 -11.98 -3.05 0.69
C SER A 151 -12.16 -4.50 1.16
N PRO A 152 -13.33 -4.93 1.64
CA PRO A 152 -13.44 -6.24 2.28
C PRO A 152 -13.24 -7.43 1.32
N ARG A 153 -13.59 -7.25 0.04
CA ARG A 153 -13.46 -8.26 -1.02
C ARG A 153 -12.07 -8.29 -1.65
N TYR A 154 -11.46 -7.13 -1.85
CA TYR A 154 -10.16 -6.97 -2.51
C TYR A 154 -9.04 -6.62 -1.53
N GLY A 155 -9.32 -6.74 -0.23
CA GLY A 155 -8.42 -6.40 0.86
C GLY A 155 -7.12 -7.19 0.83
N LEU A 156 -6.08 -6.61 1.41
CA LEU A 156 -4.69 -7.00 1.25
C LEU A 156 -4.48 -8.49 1.51
N PHE A 157 -5.06 -9.00 2.60
CA PHE A 157 -4.91 -10.40 3.01
C PHE A 157 -6.11 -11.27 2.65
N ASN A 158 -7.15 -10.71 2.03
CA ASN A 158 -8.40 -11.41 1.73
C ASN A 158 -8.62 -11.65 0.24
N TYR A 159 -8.02 -10.85 -0.65
CA TYR A 159 -8.12 -11.10 -2.08
C TYR A 159 -7.40 -12.41 -2.44
N LEU A 160 -8.18 -13.41 -2.88
CA LEU A 160 -7.72 -14.77 -3.25
C LEU A 160 -7.08 -15.59 -2.12
N ASN A 161 -7.11 -15.04 -0.90
CA ASN A 161 -6.57 -15.62 0.32
C ASN A 161 -7.68 -15.67 1.39
N LYS A 162 -7.36 -16.23 2.57
CA LYS A 162 -8.36 -16.41 3.63
C LYS A 162 -8.26 -15.36 4.75
N GLY A 163 -7.26 -14.48 4.69
CA GLY A 163 -7.05 -13.44 5.69
C GLY A 163 -6.43 -14.00 6.96
N PHE A 164 -7.11 -13.78 8.09
CA PHE A 164 -6.66 -14.18 9.41
C PHE A 164 -7.70 -15.09 10.08
N HIS A 165 -7.22 -16.13 10.76
CA HIS A 165 -8.04 -16.97 11.63
C HIS A 165 -8.40 -16.26 12.93
N THR A 166 -7.42 -15.57 13.50
CA THR A 166 -7.51 -14.79 14.72
C THR A 166 -7.50 -13.31 14.39
N ILE A 167 -8.16 -12.51 15.24
CA ILE A 167 -8.17 -11.05 15.05
C ILE A 167 -6.72 -10.54 15.16
N PRO A 168 -6.16 -9.87 14.12
CA PRO A 168 -4.72 -9.61 14.03
C PRO A 168 -4.22 -8.43 14.88
N THR A 169 -5.13 -7.57 15.36
CA THR A 169 -4.86 -6.34 16.12
C THR A 169 -5.96 -6.06 17.13
N ASP A 170 -5.69 -5.24 18.14
CA ASP A 170 -6.66 -4.91 19.20
C ASP A 170 -7.93 -4.26 18.65
N TYR A 171 -7.77 -3.42 17.63
CA TYR A 171 -8.84 -2.82 16.85
C TYR A 171 -8.76 -3.33 15.40
N TYR A 172 -9.82 -4.00 14.94
CA TYR A 172 -9.88 -4.62 13.62
C TYR A 172 -11.28 -4.43 13.01
N THR A 173 -11.37 -3.49 12.06
CA THR A 173 -12.65 -2.94 11.58
C THR A 173 -13.33 -3.79 10.51
N ARG A 174 -12.71 -4.89 10.06
CA ARG A 174 -13.23 -5.74 8.97
C ARG A 174 -14.70 -6.17 9.16
N PRO A 175 -15.16 -6.62 10.35
CA PRO A 175 -16.57 -7.00 10.52
C PRO A 175 -17.53 -5.85 10.23
N ALA A 176 -17.18 -4.63 10.65
CA ALA A 176 -18.00 -3.44 10.41
C ALA A 176 -17.99 -3.05 8.93
N ILE A 177 -16.82 -3.14 8.29
CA ILE A 177 -16.63 -2.83 6.86
C ILE A 177 -17.43 -3.81 5.99
N LEU A 178 -17.47 -5.11 6.35
CA LEU A 178 -18.34 -6.10 5.68
C LEU A 178 -19.83 -5.75 5.81
N ALA A 179 -20.26 -5.29 6.98
CA ALA A 179 -21.64 -4.87 7.22
C ALA A 179 -21.99 -3.60 6.43
N ILE A 180 -21.06 -2.64 6.35
CA ILE A 180 -21.18 -1.42 5.53
C ILE A 180 -21.29 -1.78 4.04
N ASP A 181 -20.41 -2.66 3.55
CA ASP A 181 -20.38 -3.05 2.13
C ASP A 181 -21.66 -3.78 1.69
N SER A 182 -22.29 -4.49 2.63
CA SER A 182 -23.57 -5.18 2.42
C SER A 182 -24.80 -4.31 2.72
N SER A 183 -24.61 -3.07 3.18
CA SER A 183 -25.69 -2.18 3.59
C SER A 183 -26.46 -1.62 2.39
N ARG A 184 -27.78 -1.46 2.55
CA ARG A 184 -28.64 -0.77 1.57
C ARG A 184 -28.40 0.74 1.51
N ASP A 185 -27.76 1.29 2.52
CA ASP A 185 -27.40 2.70 2.60
C ASP A 185 -26.09 3.01 1.87
N LYS A 186 -25.30 1.98 1.52
CA LYS A 186 -24.13 2.15 0.67
C LYS A 186 -24.58 2.44 -0.76
N ARG A 187 -24.12 3.57 -1.30
CA ARG A 187 -24.40 4.02 -2.67
C ARG A 187 -23.15 4.63 -3.27
N PHE A 188 -23.00 4.49 -4.57
CA PHE A 188 -21.97 5.17 -5.34
C PHE A 188 -22.56 6.44 -5.93
N VAL A 189 -21.91 7.59 -5.69
CA VAL A 189 -22.35 8.92 -6.13
C VAL A 189 -21.29 9.50 -7.07
N GLY A 190 -21.73 10.25 -8.10
CA GLY A 190 -20.82 10.90 -9.05
C GLY A 190 -19.95 9.89 -9.80
N MET A 191 -18.63 10.13 -9.84
CA MET A 191 -17.62 9.28 -10.50
C MET A 191 -17.30 7.99 -9.72
N GLY A 192 -18.31 7.34 -9.13
CA GLY A 192 -18.13 6.09 -8.40
C GLY A 192 -17.62 6.26 -6.97
N GLN A 193 -17.88 7.41 -6.33
CA GLN A 193 -17.46 7.65 -4.94
C GLN A 193 -18.42 6.97 -3.96
N PRO A 194 -17.94 6.09 -3.06
CA PRO A 194 -18.80 5.40 -2.11
C PRO A 194 -19.23 6.34 -0.98
N CYS A 195 -20.54 6.37 -0.74
CA CYS A 195 -21.16 7.01 0.41
C CYS A 195 -21.99 5.97 1.18
N VAL A 196 -22.08 6.13 2.49
CA VAL A 196 -22.99 5.35 3.35
C VAL A 196 -23.96 6.35 3.98
N GLY A 197 -25.22 6.28 3.55
CA GLY A 197 -26.19 7.32 3.88
C GLY A 197 -25.74 8.68 3.32
N ALA A 198 -25.55 9.66 4.22
CA ALA A 198 -25.13 11.01 3.85
C ALA A 198 -23.61 11.26 3.97
N LYS A 199 -22.83 10.27 4.42
CA LYS A 199 -21.39 10.44 4.68
C LYS A 199 -20.56 9.75 3.58
N PRO A 200 -19.52 10.41 3.04
CA PRO A 200 -18.51 9.73 2.24
C PRO A 200 -17.86 8.62 3.06
N GLN A 201 -17.70 7.44 2.48
CA GLN A 201 -17.17 6.26 3.16
C GLN A 201 -15.75 6.52 3.70
N THR A 202 -14.89 7.18 2.91
CA THR A 202 -13.53 7.59 3.33
C THR A 202 -13.55 8.42 4.61
N VAL A 203 -14.48 9.37 4.74
CA VAL A 203 -14.60 10.22 5.93
C VAL A 203 -14.98 9.39 7.15
N MET A 204 -15.89 8.42 7.01
CA MET A 204 -16.29 7.56 8.13
C MET A 204 -15.12 6.77 8.74
N TYR A 205 -14.20 6.29 7.91
CA TYR A 205 -13.04 5.53 8.38
C TYR A 205 -11.95 6.43 8.96
N LEU A 206 -11.71 7.59 8.36
CA LEU A 206 -10.81 8.60 8.93
C LEU A 206 -11.34 9.07 10.30
N ASP A 207 -12.64 9.34 10.42
CA ASP A 207 -13.30 9.74 11.67
C ASP A 207 -13.17 8.65 12.76
N TYR A 208 -13.31 7.37 12.39
CA TYR A 208 -13.08 6.27 13.34
C TYR A 208 -11.63 6.22 13.82
N THR A 209 -10.66 6.38 12.89
CA THR A 209 -9.23 6.41 13.23
C THR A 209 -8.92 7.57 14.19
N LEU A 210 -9.39 8.77 13.87
CA LEU A 210 -9.26 9.96 14.71
C LEU A 210 -9.90 9.73 16.10
N SER A 211 -11.13 9.24 16.13
CA SER A 211 -11.85 8.98 17.38
C SER A 211 -11.11 7.97 18.26
N LEU A 212 -10.47 6.97 17.66
CA LEU A 212 -9.67 5.99 18.39
C LEU A 212 -8.43 6.66 18.97
N LEU A 213 -7.68 7.40 18.16
CA LEU A 213 -6.47 8.09 18.62
C LEU A 213 -6.78 9.08 19.77
N SER A 214 -7.87 9.85 19.64
CA SER A 214 -8.34 10.75 20.70
C SER A 214 -8.77 10.01 21.97
N LEU A 215 -9.41 8.83 21.85
CA LEU A 215 -9.77 7.99 22.98
C LEU A 215 -8.53 7.43 23.70
N LEU A 216 -7.50 7.07 22.94
CA LEU A 216 -6.28 6.51 23.49
C LEU A 216 -5.47 7.57 24.28
N GLY A 217 -5.45 8.82 23.81
CA GLY A 217 -4.74 9.91 24.48
C GLY A 217 -3.25 9.59 24.66
N ASP A 218 -2.74 9.73 25.88
CA ASP A 218 -1.31 9.50 26.20
C ASP A 218 -0.87 8.03 26.18
N ARG A 219 -1.77 7.10 25.85
CA ARG A 219 -1.45 5.67 25.74
C ARG A 219 -0.55 5.42 24.53
N SER A 220 0.30 4.40 24.63
CA SER A 220 1.11 3.97 23.49
C SER A 220 0.30 3.23 22.43
N TYR A 221 0.44 3.62 21.16
CA TYR A 221 -0.29 3.00 20.03
C TYR A 221 0.52 2.91 18.72
N PHE A 222 0.15 1.90 17.93
CA PHE A 222 0.57 1.70 16.55
C PHE A 222 -0.70 1.53 15.70
N THR A 223 -0.96 2.44 14.79
CA THR A 223 -2.15 2.37 13.94
C THR A 223 -1.80 2.28 12.46
N TYR A 224 -2.54 1.44 11.75
CA TYR A 224 -2.46 1.29 10.31
C TYR A 224 -3.86 1.42 9.71
N THR A 225 -4.08 2.52 9.02
CA THR A 225 -5.34 2.84 8.33
C THR A 225 -5.06 3.00 6.85
N TRP A 226 -5.67 2.17 6.01
CA TRP A 226 -5.48 2.19 4.56
C TRP A 226 -6.78 2.49 3.82
N ILE A 227 -6.77 3.59 3.06
CA ILE A 227 -7.89 4.08 2.25
C ILE A 227 -7.59 3.76 0.77
N SER A 228 -8.51 3.08 0.09
CA SER A 228 -8.34 2.59 -1.29
C SER A 228 -9.49 2.96 -2.22
N ASP A 229 -10.72 2.99 -1.74
CA ASP A 229 -11.90 3.02 -2.62
C ASP A 229 -12.02 4.34 -3.39
N VAL A 230 -11.53 5.45 -2.83
CA VAL A 230 -11.59 6.79 -3.43
C VAL A 230 -10.69 6.96 -4.65
N THR A 231 -9.57 6.22 -4.74
CA THR A 231 -8.47 6.48 -5.70
C THR A 231 -8.19 5.34 -6.67
N HIS A 232 -8.63 4.11 -6.37
CA HIS A 232 -8.15 2.90 -7.06
C HIS A 232 -8.44 2.87 -8.58
N ASP A 233 -9.60 3.35 -9.03
CA ASP A 233 -10.08 3.11 -10.41
C ASP A 233 -9.83 4.24 -11.41
N ASP A 234 -9.60 5.47 -10.94
CA ASP A 234 -9.44 6.64 -11.80
C ASP A 234 -8.37 7.59 -11.26
N LEU A 235 -7.48 8.02 -12.17
CA LEU A 235 -6.32 8.83 -11.85
C LEU A 235 -6.69 10.17 -11.20
N ASN A 236 -7.83 10.76 -11.55
CA ASN A 236 -8.24 12.07 -11.07
C ASN A 236 -9.03 12.00 -9.76
N SER A 237 -9.49 10.80 -9.38
CA SER A 237 -10.33 10.62 -8.19
C SER A 237 -9.57 10.85 -6.88
N ALA A 238 -8.23 10.86 -6.91
CA ALA A 238 -7.40 11.37 -5.82
C ALA A 238 -7.81 12.77 -5.34
N GLY A 239 -8.38 13.61 -6.20
CA GLY A 239 -8.87 14.94 -5.81
C GLY A 239 -10.00 14.91 -4.78
N TYR A 240 -10.78 13.83 -4.72
CA TYR A 240 -11.83 13.66 -3.72
C TYR A 240 -11.27 13.39 -2.31
N ALA A 241 -10.01 12.94 -2.21
CA ALA A 241 -9.33 12.69 -0.95
C ALA A 241 -8.68 13.95 -0.35
N ASP A 242 -8.48 15.03 -1.12
CA ASP A 242 -7.72 16.21 -0.67
C ASP A 242 -8.32 16.86 0.60
N ILE A 243 -9.58 17.29 0.52
CA ILE A 243 -10.22 17.94 1.68
C ILE A 243 -10.40 16.98 2.87
N PRO A 244 -10.84 15.72 2.69
CA PRO A 244 -10.89 14.75 3.79
C PRO A 244 -9.55 14.54 4.50
N PHE A 245 -8.44 14.36 3.78
CA PHE A 245 -7.13 14.14 4.40
C PHE A 245 -6.58 15.41 5.05
N ARG A 246 -6.71 16.58 4.42
CA ARG A 246 -6.36 17.85 5.06
C ARG A 246 -7.07 18.03 6.41
N ARG A 247 -8.39 17.80 6.46
CA ARG A 247 -9.17 17.86 7.71
C ARG A 247 -8.74 16.82 8.73
N MET A 248 -8.40 15.61 8.27
CA MET A 248 -7.85 14.59 9.15
C MET A 248 -6.58 15.09 9.84
N PHE A 249 -5.63 15.68 9.11
CA PHE A 249 -4.40 16.22 9.71
C PHE A 249 -4.64 17.42 10.62
N GLU A 250 -5.57 18.33 10.27
CA GLU A 250 -6.01 19.42 11.16
C GLU A 250 -6.51 18.85 12.50
N ASN A 251 -7.40 17.85 12.43
CA ASN A 251 -7.98 17.25 13.64
C ASN A 251 -6.96 16.42 14.44
N LEU A 252 -5.99 15.77 13.78
CA LEU A 252 -4.91 15.06 14.46
C LEU A 252 -4.01 16.04 15.22
N ASP A 253 -3.75 17.22 14.66
CA ASP A 253 -2.98 18.26 15.33
C ASP A 253 -3.73 18.83 16.53
N GLU A 254 -5.02 19.17 16.36
CA GLU A 254 -5.90 19.62 17.44
C GLU A 254 -6.01 18.59 18.58
N ALA A 255 -5.99 17.29 18.26
CA ALA A 255 -6.00 16.20 19.23
C ALA A 255 -4.62 15.93 19.89
N GLY A 256 -3.56 16.64 19.49
CA GLY A 256 -2.21 16.45 20.02
C GLY A 256 -1.47 15.21 19.49
N VAL A 257 -2.02 14.51 18.50
CA VAL A 257 -1.42 13.31 17.91
C VAL A 257 -0.13 13.67 17.17
N MET A 258 -0.12 14.76 16.41
CA MET A 258 1.05 15.24 15.65
C MET A 258 2.23 15.60 16.57
N ASN A 259 1.96 15.95 17.83
CA ASN A 259 2.97 16.36 18.81
C ASN A 259 3.59 15.19 19.59
N SER A 260 3.00 13.99 19.50
CA SER A 260 3.38 12.81 20.29
C SER A 260 3.72 11.58 19.45
N SER A 261 3.50 11.64 18.13
CA SER A 261 3.57 10.47 17.25
C SER A 261 4.43 10.73 16.02
N LEU A 262 5.13 9.69 15.55
CA LEU A 262 5.49 9.60 14.15
C LEU A 262 4.21 9.35 13.33
N VAL A 263 3.86 10.32 12.49
CA VAL A 263 2.78 10.16 11.51
C VAL A 263 3.41 9.91 10.14
N ILE A 264 2.99 8.84 9.47
CA ILE A 264 3.43 8.50 8.12
C ILE A 264 2.22 8.57 7.21
N PHE A 265 2.30 9.41 6.18
CA PHE A 265 1.30 9.50 5.11
C PHE A 265 1.91 9.02 3.80
N LEU A 266 1.45 7.90 3.28
CA LEU A 266 2.09 7.26 2.11
C LEU A 266 1.10 6.59 1.17
N SER A 267 1.58 6.32 -0.04
CA SER A 267 0.99 5.37 -0.98
C SER A 267 1.92 4.17 -1.19
N ASP A 268 1.37 3.06 -1.65
CA ASP A 268 2.09 1.83 -1.95
C ASP A 268 2.59 1.75 -3.40
N HIS A 269 1.79 2.29 -4.33
CA HIS A 269 2.10 2.45 -5.74
C HIS A 269 1.28 3.60 -6.36
N GLY A 270 1.51 3.94 -7.63
CA GLY A 270 0.62 4.80 -8.41
C GLY A 270 -0.41 4.03 -9.23
N MET A 271 -1.14 4.72 -10.10
CA MET A 271 -2.16 4.11 -10.95
C MET A 271 -1.58 3.06 -11.90
N ARG A 272 -2.07 1.83 -11.87
CA ARG A 272 -1.47 0.66 -12.57
C ARG A 272 -1.97 0.44 -13.99
N TYR A 273 -3.08 1.07 -14.36
CA TYR A 273 -3.69 0.94 -15.68
C TYR A 273 -4.24 2.28 -16.19
N GLY A 274 -4.67 2.26 -17.45
CA GLY A 274 -5.24 3.41 -18.13
C GLY A 274 -4.26 4.07 -19.11
N PRO A 275 -4.71 5.08 -19.87
CA PRO A 275 -3.95 5.63 -20.98
C PRO A 275 -2.57 6.14 -20.58
N LEU A 276 -2.46 6.78 -19.40
CA LEU A 276 -1.20 7.31 -18.89
C LEU A 276 -0.13 6.21 -18.78
N ARG A 277 -0.51 4.98 -18.40
CA ARG A 277 0.43 3.87 -18.23
C ARG A 277 1.12 3.41 -19.50
N THR A 278 0.64 3.81 -20.67
CA THR A 278 1.34 3.52 -21.93
C THR A 278 2.52 4.45 -22.22
N THR A 279 2.72 5.48 -21.39
CA THR A 279 3.78 6.49 -21.54
C THR A 279 4.94 6.25 -20.57
N LEU A 280 6.10 6.87 -20.83
CA LEU A 280 7.22 6.87 -19.88
C LEU A 280 6.85 7.54 -18.56
N MET A 281 6.10 8.64 -18.59
CA MET A 281 5.66 9.31 -17.36
C MET A 281 4.73 8.42 -16.53
N GLY A 282 3.85 7.66 -17.18
CA GLY A 282 3.00 6.70 -16.48
C GLY A 282 3.79 5.56 -15.81
N LYS A 283 4.89 5.13 -16.42
CA LYS A 283 5.81 4.16 -15.79
C LYS A 283 6.41 4.72 -14.49
N TYR A 284 6.82 5.99 -14.48
CA TYR A 284 7.30 6.65 -13.27
C TYR A 284 6.20 6.86 -12.24
N GLU A 285 5.04 7.34 -12.66
CA GLU A 285 3.93 7.55 -11.74
C GLU A 285 3.44 6.25 -11.10
N ASP A 286 3.41 5.14 -11.84
CA ASP A 286 3.15 3.82 -11.27
C ASP A 286 4.16 3.46 -10.17
N ARG A 287 5.45 3.71 -10.43
CA ARG A 287 6.57 3.21 -9.63
C ARG A 287 7.00 4.08 -8.45
N LEU A 288 6.66 5.37 -8.49
CA LEU A 288 7.08 6.36 -7.50
C LEU A 288 5.87 6.93 -6.74
N PRO A 289 5.32 6.19 -5.75
CA PRO A 289 4.35 6.72 -4.81
C PRO A 289 4.93 7.84 -3.94
N PHE A 290 4.05 8.61 -3.28
CA PHE A 290 4.51 9.56 -2.25
C PHE A 290 4.71 8.84 -0.91
N CYS A 291 5.60 9.40 -0.07
CA CYS A 291 5.73 9.03 1.33
C CYS A 291 6.21 10.25 2.13
N PHE A 292 5.41 10.68 3.11
CA PHE A 292 5.73 11.72 4.07
C PHE A 292 5.89 11.12 5.46
N MET A 293 6.96 11.52 6.15
CA MET A 293 7.17 11.19 7.56
C MET A 293 7.21 12.47 8.38
N MET A 294 6.35 12.55 9.40
CA MET A 294 6.20 13.70 10.28
C MET A 294 6.54 13.25 11.69
N PHE A 295 7.68 13.73 12.19
CA PHE A 295 8.17 13.43 13.53
C PHE A 295 7.78 14.54 14.51
N PRO A 296 7.48 14.23 15.77
CA PRO A 296 7.15 15.25 16.76
C PRO A 296 8.39 16.10 17.10
N ALA A 297 8.16 17.35 17.52
CA ALA A 297 9.24 18.29 17.81
C ALA A 297 10.22 17.78 18.89
N SER A 298 9.72 17.03 19.88
CA SER A 298 10.53 16.38 20.92
C SER A 298 11.52 15.37 20.34
N PHE A 299 11.08 14.51 19.42
CA PHE A 299 11.94 13.56 18.73
C PHE A 299 13.01 14.29 17.91
N LYS A 300 12.60 15.32 17.15
CA LYS A 300 13.53 16.12 16.33
C LYS A 300 14.64 16.75 17.19
N ALA A 301 14.29 17.28 18.35
CA ALA A 301 15.24 17.92 19.28
C ALA A 301 16.18 16.90 19.96
N LYS A 302 15.67 15.70 20.28
CA LYS A 302 16.44 14.66 20.97
C LYS A 302 17.36 13.87 20.02
N HIS A 303 16.96 13.73 18.75
CA HIS A 303 17.67 12.91 17.75
C HIS A 303 18.10 13.72 16.51
N PRO A 304 18.93 14.77 16.66
CA PRO A 304 19.30 15.65 15.55
C PRO A 304 20.08 14.93 14.44
N GLU A 305 20.93 13.95 14.77
CA GLU A 305 21.64 13.17 13.75
C GLU A 305 20.68 12.28 12.94
N ALA A 306 19.69 11.66 13.58
CA ALA A 306 18.66 10.90 12.86
C ALA A 306 17.87 11.82 11.92
N MET A 307 17.51 13.03 12.36
CA MET A 307 16.84 14.02 11.51
C MET A 307 17.72 14.48 10.34
N LYS A 308 19.03 14.66 10.55
CA LYS A 308 19.98 14.97 9.47
C LYS A 308 20.02 13.83 8.45
N ASN A 309 20.12 12.58 8.90
CA ASN A 309 20.11 11.42 8.01
C ASN A 309 18.80 11.32 7.23
N LEU A 310 17.65 11.50 7.89
CA LEU A 310 16.35 11.53 7.24
C LEU A 310 16.29 12.62 6.14
N ARG A 311 16.85 13.81 6.39
CA ARG A 311 16.89 14.91 5.41
C ARG A 311 17.77 14.57 4.21
N ILE A 312 18.90 13.90 4.41
CA ILE A 312 19.75 13.36 3.33
C ILE A 312 18.95 12.31 2.53
N ASN A 313 18.30 11.40 3.24
CA ASN A 313 17.54 10.27 2.68
C ASN A 313 16.34 10.69 1.83
N GLN A 314 15.80 11.90 2.01
CA GLN A 314 14.77 12.46 1.11
C GLN A 314 15.17 12.37 -0.37
N HIS A 315 16.47 12.46 -0.66
CA HIS A 315 17.03 12.44 -2.02
C HIS A 315 17.68 11.09 -2.38
N ARG A 316 17.45 10.04 -1.59
CA ARG A 316 17.99 8.69 -1.81
C ARG A 316 16.92 7.74 -2.34
N LEU A 317 17.36 6.66 -2.98
CA LEU A 317 16.48 5.55 -3.37
C LEU A 317 16.03 4.80 -2.12
N THR A 318 14.72 4.82 -1.85
CA THR A 318 14.12 4.23 -0.65
C THR A 318 12.90 3.39 -1.04
N THR A 319 12.52 2.46 -0.16
CA THR A 319 11.45 1.50 -0.42
C THR A 319 10.64 1.22 0.83
N HIS A 320 9.54 0.48 0.67
CA HIS A 320 8.74 -0.05 1.78
C HIS A 320 9.57 -0.84 2.82
N PHE A 321 10.67 -1.48 2.40
CA PHE A 321 11.56 -2.19 3.33
C PHE A 321 12.32 -1.26 4.27
N ASP A 322 12.70 -0.06 3.81
CA ASP A 322 13.44 0.91 4.62
C ASP A 322 12.52 1.55 5.67
N VAL A 323 11.27 1.83 5.29
CA VAL A 323 10.23 2.26 6.23
C VAL A 323 9.97 1.16 7.27
N HIS A 324 9.86 -0.10 6.86
CA HIS A 324 9.73 -1.21 7.80
C HIS A 324 10.90 -1.29 8.79
N ALA A 325 12.14 -1.25 8.29
CA ALA A 325 13.34 -1.27 9.13
C ALA A 325 13.34 -0.11 10.14
N THR A 326 12.91 1.07 9.72
CA THR A 326 12.75 2.25 10.57
C THR A 326 11.73 2.02 11.68
N LEU A 327 10.58 1.44 11.36
CA LEU A 327 9.54 1.13 12.35
C LEU A 327 10.01 0.11 13.39
N VAL A 328 10.75 -0.93 12.96
CA VAL A 328 11.26 -1.93 13.89
C VAL A 328 12.36 -1.35 14.79
N GLU A 329 13.25 -0.52 14.26
CA GLU A 329 14.24 0.19 15.08
C GLU A 329 13.56 1.10 16.10
N LEU A 330 12.55 1.88 15.66
CA LEU A 330 11.80 2.79 16.53
C LEU A 330 11.03 2.08 17.64
N ALA A 331 10.62 0.83 17.44
CA ALA A 331 9.92 0.06 18.47
C ALA A 331 10.82 -0.20 19.70
N THR A 332 12.13 -0.34 19.50
CA THR A 332 13.08 -0.63 20.59
C THR A 332 13.96 0.57 20.96
N LEU A 333 14.10 1.54 20.05
CA LEU A 333 14.81 2.82 20.21
C LEU A 333 16.18 2.70 20.92
N GLN A 334 16.86 1.57 20.73
CA GLN A 334 18.24 1.39 21.13
C GLN A 334 19.10 1.93 19.99
N LEU A 335 19.42 3.23 20.03
CA LEU A 335 20.32 3.87 19.07
C LEU A 335 21.77 3.84 19.58
N PRO A 336 22.61 2.85 19.23
CA PRO A 336 24.05 3.03 19.19
C PRO A 336 24.50 3.37 17.76
N ASN A 337 25.77 3.78 17.62
CA ASN A 337 26.44 4.25 16.39
C ASN A 337 26.48 3.27 15.18
N ALA A 338 25.71 2.17 15.17
CA ALA A 338 25.67 1.19 14.10
C ALA A 338 24.36 1.31 13.30
N THR A 339 24.46 1.15 11.97
CA THR A 339 23.32 1.14 11.06
C THR A 339 22.37 -0.03 11.40
N TYR A 340 21.08 0.26 11.59
CA TYR A 340 20.08 -0.79 11.73
C TYR A 340 19.61 -1.28 10.35
N THR A 341 19.82 -2.57 10.08
CA THR A 341 19.44 -3.21 8.83
C THR A 341 18.58 -4.45 9.08
N THR A 342 17.62 -4.66 8.19
CA THR A 342 16.88 -5.92 8.06
C THR A 342 17.42 -6.68 6.84
N LYS A 343 16.82 -7.82 6.50
CA LYS A 343 17.22 -8.60 5.33
C LYS A 343 17.17 -7.79 4.02
N HIS A 344 16.17 -6.93 3.86
CA HIS A 344 15.88 -6.25 2.59
C HIS A 344 15.91 -4.72 2.68
N GLY A 345 15.96 -4.13 3.88
CA GLY A 345 15.87 -2.69 4.07
C GLY A 345 16.77 -2.16 5.17
N THR A 346 17.14 -0.89 5.04
CA THR A 346 17.97 -0.14 5.99
C THR A 346 17.11 0.93 6.65
N SER A 347 17.20 1.09 7.96
CA SER A 347 16.45 2.12 8.65
C SER A 347 16.84 3.52 8.18
N LEU A 348 15.83 4.36 7.99
CA LEU A 348 15.95 5.73 7.51
C LEU A 348 16.48 6.69 8.58
N LEU A 349 16.63 6.25 9.83
CA LEU A 349 17.33 7.00 10.88
C LEU A 349 18.85 7.07 10.63
N HIS A 350 19.36 6.25 9.71
CA HIS A 350 20.75 6.21 9.27
C HIS A 350 20.87 6.63 7.81
N GLU A 351 22.02 7.15 7.40
CA GLU A 351 22.22 7.57 6.01
C GLU A 351 22.15 6.38 5.04
N ILE A 352 21.28 6.49 4.04
CA ILE A 352 21.21 5.56 2.92
C ILE A 352 22.30 5.94 1.91
N PRO A 353 23.12 4.97 1.43
CA PRO A 353 24.21 5.24 0.49
C PRO A 353 23.76 5.99 -0.76
N GLU A 354 24.58 6.93 -1.22
CA GLU A 354 24.33 7.71 -2.44
C GLU A 354 24.29 6.85 -3.70
N ASP A 355 25.13 5.82 -3.72
CA ASP A 355 25.34 4.89 -4.83
C ASP A 355 24.44 3.66 -4.75
N ARG A 356 23.45 3.63 -3.85
CA ARG A 356 22.51 2.51 -3.70
C ARG A 356 21.80 2.22 -5.02
N THR A 357 21.97 1.00 -5.51
CA THR A 357 21.34 0.52 -6.74
C THR A 357 19.96 -0.07 -6.48
N CYS A 358 19.20 -0.37 -7.55
CA CYS A 358 17.94 -1.08 -7.43
C CYS A 358 18.12 -2.47 -6.81
N GLU A 359 19.22 -3.17 -7.12
CA GLU A 359 19.54 -4.46 -6.53
C GLU A 359 19.78 -4.35 -5.01
N ASP A 360 20.59 -3.36 -4.58
CA ASP A 360 20.81 -3.07 -3.15
C ASP A 360 19.51 -2.70 -2.41
N ALA A 361 18.52 -2.19 -3.14
CA ALA A 361 17.19 -1.85 -2.64
C ALA A 361 16.16 -2.98 -2.78
N SER A 362 16.56 -4.18 -3.22
CA SER A 362 15.67 -5.32 -3.48
C SER A 362 14.55 -5.01 -4.49
N ILE A 363 14.81 -4.12 -5.44
CA ILE A 363 13.90 -3.72 -6.52
C ILE A 363 14.27 -4.50 -7.79
N THR A 364 13.35 -5.33 -8.29
CA THR A 364 13.61 -6.07 -9.54
C THR A 364 13.73 -5.12 -10.74
N PRO A 365 14.41 -5.52 -11.83
CA PRO A 365 14.51 -4.70 -13.04
C PRO A 365 13.17 -4.27 -13.68
N HIS A 366 12.06 -4.92 -13.31
CA HIS A 366 10.73 -4.49 -13.75
C HIS A 366 10.21 -3.24 -13.02
N TRP A 367 10.61 -3.04 -11.77
CA TRP A 367 10.17 -1.94 -10.92
C TRP A 367 11.23 -0.83 -10.75
N CYS A 368 12.46 -1.08 -11.19
CA CYS A 368 13.58 -0.14 -11.11
C CYS A 368 13.39 1.07 -12.03
N CYS A 369 13.34 2.29 -11.49
CA CYS A 369 13.16 3.49 -12.31
C CYS A 369 14.41 3.96 -13.07
N CYS A 370 15.58 3.36 -12.83
CA CYS A 370 16.83 3.69 -13.51
C CYS A 370 16.81 3.14 -14.96
N HIS A 371 16.94 4.00 -15.97
CA HIS A 371 16.93 3.57 -17.37
C HIS A 371 17.77 4.49 -18.27
N GLU A 372 18.20 3.99 -19.43
CA GLU A 372 18.90 4.82 -20.42
C GLU A 372 17.95 5.84 -21.06
N SER A 373 18.48 7.01 -21.41
CA SER A 373 17.71 8.04 -22.12
C SER A 373 17.26 7.55 -23.51
N GLY A 374 15.96 7.66 -23.79
CA GLY A 374 15.38 7.32 -25.10
C GLY A 374 14.72 5.95 -25.20
N SER A 375 14.19 5.63 -26.37
CA SER A 375 13.53 4.35 -26.68
C SER A 375 14.16 3.74 -27.93
N LEU A 376 14.28 2.42 -27.96
CA LEU A 376 14.74 1.70 -29.14
C LEU A 376 13.70 1.80 -30.27
N PRO A 377 14.11 1.89 -31.54
CA PRO A 377 13.18 1.88 -32.66
C PRO A 377 12.31 0.62 -32.64
N THR A 378 10.98 0.78 -32.64
CA THR A 378 10.02 -0.34 -32.55
C THR A 378 10.15 -1.34 -33.70
N LYS A 379 10.69 -0.90 -34.85
CA LYS A 379 10.94 -1.75 -36.03
C LYS A 379 12.29 -2.46 -36.02
N SER A 380 13.16 -2.19 -35.04
CA SER A 380 14.50 -2.79 -34.96
C SER A 380 14.43 -4.32 -34.78
N LYS A 381 15.48 -5.02 -35.20
CA LYS A 381 15.58 -6.50 -35.03
C LYS A 381 15.48 -6.88 -33.54
N LEU A 382 16.14 -6.12 -32.67
CA LEU A 382 16.13 -6.34 -31.24
C LEU A 382 14.71 -6.16 -30.65
N SER A 383 14.04 -5.03 -30.93
CA SER A 383 12.67 -4.78 -30.43
C SER A 383 11.70 -5.87 -30.86
N LYS A 384 11.77 -6.33 -32.11
CA LYS A 384 10.93 -7.44 -32.60
C LYS A 384 11.24 -8.75 -31.88
N ARG A 385 12.53 -9.08 -31.69
CA ARG A 385 12.96 -10.28 -30.97
C ARG A 385 12.40 -10.30 -29.55
N LEU A 386 12.56 -9.19 -28.81
CA LEU A 386 12.08 -9.04 -27.43
C LEU A 386 10.55 -9.17 -27.34
N ALA A 387 9.82 -8.52 -28.24
CA ALA A 387 8.36 -8.59 -28.26
C ALA A 387 7.83 -9.99 -28.58
N ILE A 388 8.44 -10.68 -29.56
CA ILE A 388 8.08 -12.06 -29.91
C ILE A 388 8.37 -13.00 -28.74
N PHE A 389 9.54 -12.85 -28.11
CA PHE A 389 9.90 -13.62 -26.92
C PHE A 389 8.85 -13.44 -25.80
N LEU A 390 8.48 -12.20 -25.51
CA LEU A 390 7.49 -11.90 -24.47
C LEU A 390 6.13 -12.55 -24.75
N VAL A 391 5.61 -12.43 -25.98
CA VAL A 391 4.35 -13.10 -26.38
C VAL A 391 4.48 -14.62 -26.30
N GLY A 392 5.61 -15.18 -26.72
CA GLY A 392 5.88 -16.62 -26.64
C GLY A 392 5.86 -17.13 -25.20
N THR A 393 6.51 -16.41 -24.28
CA THR A 393 6.52 -16.71 -22.84
C THR A 393 5.11 -16.71 -22.25
N ILE A 394 4.29 -15.69 -22.55
CA ILE A 394 2.91 -15.62 -22.08
C ILE A 394 2.08 -16.78 -22.63
N ASN A 395 2.20 -17.08 -23.92
CA ASN A 395 1.49 -18.20 -24.54
C ASN A 395 1.88 -19.54 -23.92
N LYS A 396 3.16 -19.71 -23.54
CA LYS A 396 3.62 -20.90 -22.82
C LYS A 396 2.91 -21.03 -21.47
N TRP A 397 2.84 -19.97 -20.67
CA TRP A 397 2.10 -20.01 -19.40
C TRP A 397 0.63 -20.35 -19.58
N LEU A 398 -0.04 -19.74 -20.57
CA LEU A 398 -1.44 -20.02 -20.88
C LEU A 398 -1.64 -21.48 -21.32
N SER A 399 -0.71 -22.03 -22.10
CA SER A 399 -0.75 -23.43 -22.54
C SER A 399 -0.53 -24.40 -21.38
N ASP A 400 0.47 -24.15 -20.53
CA ASP A 400 0.89 -25.04 -19.46
C ASP A 400 -0.12 -25.04 -18.30
N GLN A 401 -0.66 -23.87 -17.94
CA GLN A 401 -1.48 -23.68 -16.73
C GLN A 401 -2.99 -23.55 -17.02
N ALA A 402 -3.39 -23.25 -18.25
CA ALA A 402 -4.79 -23.17 -18.66
C ALA A 402 -5.04 -23.88 -20.02
N PRO A 403 -4.62 -25.16 -20.16
CA PRO A 403 -4.66 -25.87 -21.42
C PRO A 403 -6.07 -25.89 -21.99
N GLY A 404 -6.18 -25.51 -23.27
CA GLY A 404 -7.45 -25.50 -23.98
C GLY A 404 -8.40 -24.35 -23.65
N LYS A 405 -8.16 -23.54 -22.62
CA LYS A 405 -9.10 -22.49 -22.17
C LYS A 405 -8.92 -21.15 -22.89
N CYS A 406 -7.68 -20.72 -23.06
CA CYS A 406 -7.35 -19.40 -23.61
C CYS A 406 -6.98 -19.48 -25.10
N LYS A 407 -7.30 -18.45 -25.88
CA LYS A 407 -6.79 -18.29 -27.25
C LYS A 407 -5.31 -17.91 -27.20
N ALA A 408 -4.53 -18.44 -28.14
CA ALA A 408 -3.14 -18.03 -28.31
C ALA A 408 -3.08 -16.55 -28.70
N LEU A 409 -2.25 -15.79 -27.99
CA LEU A 409 -2.02 -14.38 -28.25
C LEU A 409 -1.04 -14.22 -29.42
N ARG A 410 -1.28 -13.21 -30.25
CA ARG A 410 -0.36 -12.76 -31.31
C ARG A 410 0.01 -11.30 -31.11
N LEU A 411 1.26 -10.97 -31.42
CA LEU A 411 1.74 -9.59 -31.40
C LEU A 411 0.93 -8.75 -32.41
N LYS A 412 0.33 -7.66 -31.94
CA LYS A 412 -0.33 -6.65 -32.78
C LYS A 412 0.63 -5.53 -33.13
N SER A 413 1.27 -4.95 -32.11
CA SER A 413 2.20 -3.82 -32.24
C SER A 413 3.15 -3.75 -31.06
N ILE A 414 4.29 -3.09 -31.26
CA ILE A 414 5.25 -2.73 -30.21
C ILE A 414 5.04 -1.25 -29.92
N THR A 415 4.78 -0.92 -28.67
CA THR A 415 4.49 0.44 -28.22
C THR A 415 5.78 1.15 -27.79
N ASP A 416 6.57 0.51 -26.93
CA ASP A 416 7.77 1.09 -26.33
C ASP A 416 8.78 0.00 -25.99
N VAL A 417 10.07 0.26 -26.20
CA VAL A 417 11.18 -0.61 -25.79
C VAL A 417 12.29 0.27 -25.22
N ARG A 418 12.73 0.02 -23.99
CA ARG A 418 13.76 0.82 -23.29
C ARG A 418 14.72 -0.07 -22.53
N LYS A 419 16.00 0.30 -22.53
CA LYS A 419 17.03 -0.37 -21.73
C LYS A 419 16.97 0.13 -20.29
N VAL A 420 16.89 -0.80 -19.34
CA VAL A 420 16.85 -0.57 -17.89
C VAL A 420 18.29 -0.61 -17.37
N LEU A 421 18.61 0.29 -16.44
CA LEU A 421 19.89 0.35 -15.75
C LEU A 421 19.74 -0.30 -14.37
N GLY A 422 20.78 -0.99 -13.90
CA GLY A 422 20.81 -1.54 -12.53
C GLY A 422 20.04 -2.84 -12.37
N GLY A 423 20.24 -3.80 -13.28
CA GLY A 423 19.79 -5.17 -13.02
C GLY A 423 20.89 -6.05 -12.45
N ASP A 424 20.48 -7.18 -11.88
CA ASP A 424 21.22 -8.06 -10.96
C ASP A 424 22.51 -8.71 -11.53
N SER A 425 22.87 -8.42 -12.78
CA SER A 425 24.03 -9.02 -13.45
C SER A 425 24.58 -8.08 -14.50
N ALA A 426 25.89 -7.80 -14.41
CA ALA A 426 26.62 -6.94 -15.33
C ALA A 426 26.61 -7.46 -16.78
N ASP A 427 26.44 -8.77 -16.98
CA ASP A 427 26.47 -9.43 -18.30
C ASP A 427 25.09 -9.48 -18.98
N VAL A 428 24.09 -8.79 -18.40
CA VAL A 428 22.72 -8.84 -18.86
C VAL A 428 22.21 -7.45 -19.15
N ASP A 429 21.76 -7.26 -20.39
CA ASP A 429 20.97 -6.11 -20.77
C ASP A 429 19.48 -6.35 -20.51
N TYR A 430 18.90 -5.53 -19.65
CA TYR A 430 17.48 -5.58 -19.31
C TYR A 430 16.68 -4.59 -20.14
N TYR A 431 15.51 -5.02 -20.65
CA TYR A 431 14.63 -4.17 -21.45
C TYR A 431 13.20 -4.20 -20.95
N TRP A 432 12.62 -3.02 -20.73
CA TRP A 432 11.17 -2.88 -20.69
C TRP A 432 10.61 -3.00 -22.10
N VAL A 433 9.57 -3.82 -22.24
CA VAL A 433 8.93 -4.12 -23.51
C VAL A 433 7.43 -3.95 -23.34
N THR A 434 6.87 -2.90 -23.94
CA THR A 434 5.43 -2.64 -23.94
C THR A 434 4.86 -2.99 -25.31
N ILE A 435 3.90 -3.91 -25.34
CA ILE A 435 3.29 -4.47 -26.55
C ILE A 435 1.77 -4.45 -26.48
N THR A 436 1.14 -4.50 -27.65
CA THR A 436 -0.29 -4.80 -27.77
C THR A 436 -0.46 -6.17 -28.41
N THR A 437 -1.39 -6.99 -27.92
CA THR A 437 -1.68 -8.32 -28.47
C THR A 437 -3.13 -8.48 -28.96
N LEU A 438 -3.36 -9.51 -29.77
CA LEU A 438 -4.68 -9.97 -30.20
C LEU A 438 -4.86 -11.45 -29.82
N PRO A 439 -6.10 -11.91 -29.57
CA PRO A 439 -7.33 -11.12 -29.41
C PRO A 439 -7.35 -10.30 -28.10
N GLY A 440 -8.35 -9.43 -27.93
CA GLY A 440 -8.56 -8.70 -26.68
C GLY A 440 -7.87 -7.34 -26.56
N ASN A 441 -6.98 -6.97 -27.48
CA ASN A 441 -6.21 -5.71 -27.46
C ASN A 441 -5.51 -5.49 -26.10
N ALA A 442 -4.88 -6.55 -25.57
CA ALA A 442 -4.16 -6.46 -24.32
C ALA A 442 -2.92 -5.60 -24.49
N ILE A 443 -2.79 -4.57 -23.65
CA ILE A 443 -1.56 -3.79 -23.53
C ILE A 443 -0.77 -4.39 -22.38
N LEU A 444 0.38 -4.98 -22.70
CA LEU A 444 1.21 -5.73 -21.77
C LEU A 444 2.59 -5.09 -21.68
N GLU A 445 3.11 -4.98 -20.47
CA GLU A 445 4.46 -4.52 -20.17
C GLU A 445 5.22 -5.63 -19.46
N GLY A 446 6.33 -6.07 -20.02
CA GLY A 446 7.22 -7.04 -19.39
C GLY A 446 8.66 -6.57 -19.38
N THR A 447 9.49 -7.20 -18.55
CA THR A 447 10.94 -7.03 -18.59
C THR A 447 11.60 -8.27 -19.16
N VAL A 448 12.50 -8.06 -20.11
CA VAL A 448 13.21 -9.12 -20.82
C VAL A 448 14.70 -8.90 -20.69
N GLY A 449 15.42 -9.91 -20.20
CA GLY A 449 16.88 -9.93 -20.11
C GLY A 449 17.50 -10.51 -21.37
N VAL A 450 18.65 -9.97 -21.76
CA VAL A 450 19.45 -10.43 -22.90
C VAL A 450 20.89 -10.57 -22.46
N ASN A 451 21.46 -11.75 -22.68
CA ASN A 451 22.89 -12.01 -22.49
C ASN A 451 23.44 -12.84 -23.66
N GLU A 452 24.68 -13.31 -23.57
CA GLU A 452 25.31 -14.13 -24.60
C GLU A 452 24.55 -15.44 -24.90
N THR A 453 23.92 -16.03 -23.87
CA THR A 453 23.20 -17.31 -23.99
C THR A 453 21.81 -17.17 -24.62
N GLY A 454 21.26 -15.95 -24.67
CA GLY A 454 20.00 -15.66 -25.35
C GLY A 454 19.12 -14.65 -24.64
N THR A 455 17.81 -14.88 -24.70
CA THR A 455 16.78 -13.99 -24.15
C THR A 455 15.99 -14.74 -23.08
N TYR A 456 15.78 -14.12 -21.93
CA TYR A 456 15.07 -14.72 -20.82
C TYR A 456 14.11 -13.74 -20.14
N PHE A 457 13.18 -14.30 -19.37
CA PHE A 457 12.15 -13.56 -18.67
C PHE A 457 12.60 -13.28 -17.23
N VAL A 458 12.31 -12.07 -16.72
CA VAL A 458 12.93 -11.57 -15.48
C VAL A 458 12.02 -11.65 -14.26
N ASP A 459 10.77 -11.17 -14.34
CA ASP A 459 9.91 -11.11 -13.14
C ASP A 459 8.42 -11.30 -13.43
N ARG A 460 7.74 -10.25 -13.91
CA ARG A 460 6.29 -10.25 -14.17
C ARG A 460 5.95 -9.54 -15.48
N VAL A 461 4.69 -9.71 -15.90
CA VAL A 461 4.09 -8.96 -17.01
C VAL A 461 2.86 -8.23 -16.48
N SER A 462 2.87 -6.91 -16.58
CA SER A 462 1.78 -6.05 -16.13
C SER A 462 0.76 -5.83 -17.24
N ARG A 463 -0.53 -5.84 -16.89
CA ARG A 463 -1.64 -5.56 -17.81
C ARG A 463 -2.07 -4.10 -17.64
N LEU A 464 -1.79 -3.27 -18.64
CA LEU A 464 -1.95 -1.80 -18.54
C LEU A 464 -3.36 -1.29 -18.87
N ASN A 465 -4.28 -2.16 -19.30
CA ASN A 465 -5.66 -1.80 -19.61
C ASN A 465 -6.64 -2.85 -19.09
N TRP A 466 -7.84 -2.38 -18.71
CA TRP A 466 -8.94 -3.22 -18.26
C TRP A 466 -9.21 -4.40 -19.20
N TYR A 467 -9.37 -5.59 -18.62
CA TYR A 467 -9.65 -6.83 -19.35
C TYR A 467 -11.07 -7.36 -19.11
N GLY A 468 -11.76 -6.90 -18.05
CA GLY A 468 -13.16 -7.23 -17.78
C GLY A 468 -13.44 -8.74 -17.88
N GLY A 469 -14.51 -9.12 -18.56
CA GLY A 469 -14.91 -10.53 -18.71
C GLY A 469 -14.07 -11.36 -19.70
N GLN A 470 -12.92 -10.89 -20.19
CA GLN A 470 -12.12 -11.60 -21.21
C GLN A 470 -11.54 -12.93 -20.68
N SER A 471 -11.35 -13.07 -19.38
CA SER A 471 -10.64 -14.16 -18.73
C SER A 471 -11.50 -15.04 -17.81
N ASN A 472 -12.83 -14.95 -17.89
CA ASN A 472 -13.77 -15.67 -17.00
C ASN A 472 -13.62 -17.21 -16.96
N CYS A 473 -12.92 -17.82 -17.92
CA CYS A 473 -12.67 -19.25 -18.00
C CYS A 473 -11.48 -19.72 -17.15
N VAL A 474 -10.64 -18.80 -16.65
CA VAL A 474 -9.54 -19.09 -15.74
C VAL A 474 -9.86 -18.60 -14.35
N SER A 475 -9.42 -19.34 -13.35
CA SER A 475 -9.50 -18.99 -11.92
C SER A 475 -8.13 -18.70 -11.31
N ILE A 476 -7.08 -18.69 -12.15
CA ILE A 476 -5.70 -18.40 -11.77
C ILE A 476 -5.47 -16.93 -12.08
N HIS A 477 -5.38 -16.10 -11.05
CA HIS A 477 -5.32 -14.65 -11.18
C HIS A 477 -4.16 -14.15 -12.04
N ALA A 478 -2.98 -14.77 -11.92
CA ALA A 478 -1.85 -14.42 -12.77
C ALA A 478 -2.16 -14.58 -14.27
N LEU A 479 -3.02 -15.54 -14.64
CA LEU A 479 -3.43 -15.77 -16.03
C LEU A 479 -4.61 -14.89 -16.45
N GLU A 480 -5.40 -14.37 -15.51
CA GLU A 480 -6.54 -13.49 -15.81
C GLU A 480 -6.11 -12.22 -16.57
N LEU A 481 -4.90 -11.75 -16.29
CA LEU A 481 -4.27 -10.59 -16.93
C LEU A 481 -4.07 -10.76 -18.45
N TYR A 482 -3.89 -12.01 -18.90
CA TYR A 482 -3.47 -12.34 -20.26
C TYR A 482 -4.50 -13.18 -21.04
N CYS A 483 -5.29 -14.00 -20.34
CA CYS A 483 -6.20 -14.94 -20.97
C CYS A 483 -7.32 -14.23 -21.74
N TYR A 484 -7.54 -14.68 -22.98
CA TYR A 484 -8.76 -14.40 -23.72
C TYR A 484 -9.48 -15.72 -23.97
N CYS A 485 -10.64 -15.91 -23.35
CA CYS A 485 -11.33 -17.20 -23.37
C CYS A 485 -11.73 -17.65 -24.79
N LYS A 486 -11.57 -18.94 -25.05
CA LYS A 486 -12.24 -19.59 -26.17
C LYS A 486 -13.74 -19.60 -25.90
N ARG A 487 -14.53 -19.46 -26.97
CA ARG A 487 -15.98 -19.59 -26.89
C ARG A 487 -16.36 -21.05 -26.88
#